data_AF-A0A429IA05-F1
#
_entry.id   AF-A0A429IA05-F1
#
_cell.length_a   1.000
_cell.length_b   1.000
_cell.length_c   1.000
_cell.angle_alpha   90.00
_cell.angle_beta   90.00
_cell.angle_gamma   90.00
#
_symmetry.space_group_name_H-M   'P 1'
#
loop_
_entity.id
_entity.type
_entity.pdbx_description
1 polymer ?
#
loop_
_entity_poly.entity_id
_entity_poly.type
_entity_poly.pdbx_seq_one_letter_code
_entity_poly.pdbx_strand_id
1 'polypeptide(L)'
;MPYRVESDPDWNTVAAGTARVSLHPDEAAPEVIVISGPCPRCRHETVHSEPLIAYANALSRTSLLARVLRHRAAEPGSREVEVICGCLTSHSETGEHKGCGASWVLHVEWGV
;
A
#
# COMPACT_ATOMS: atom_id res chain seq x y z
N MET A 1 17.10 -1.26 20.99
CA MET A 1 17.40 -0.28 19.93
C MET A 1 16.11 0.46 19.59
N PRO A 2 16.17 1.74 19.17
CA PRO A 2 14.97 2.44 18.72
C PRO A 2 14.47 1.82 17.41
N TYR A 3 13.15 1.86 17.19
CA TYR A 3 12.54 1.49 15.93
C TYR A 3 13.16 2.31 14.79
N ARG A 4 13.51 1.64 13.68
CA ARG A 4 14.09 2.27 12.49
C ARG A 4 13.43 1.70 11.25
N VAL A 5 13.09 2.58 10.32
CA VAL A 5 12.71 2.17 8.97
C VAL A 5 13.99 1.97 8.16
N GLU A 6 14.14 0.78 7.60
CA GLU A 6 15.28 0.38 6.79
C GLU A 6 14.77 -0.13 5.46
N SER A 7 15.60 -0.03 4.42
CA SER A 7 15.30 -0.57 3.09
C SER A 7 16.49 -1.38 2.59
N ASP A 8 16.19 -2.36 1.75
CA ASP A 8 17.16 -3.21 1.06
C ASP A 8 16.63 -3.48 -0.36
N PRO A 9 17.43 -3.25 -1.42
CA PRO A 9 16.99 -3.52 -2.79
C PRO A 9 16.51 -4.97 -3.02
N ASP A 10 17.04 -5.95 -2.30
CA ASP A 10 16.63 -7.34 -2.41
C ASP A 10 15.17 -7.53 -1.94
N TRP A 11 14.71 -6.70 -1.00
CA TRP A 11 13.33 -6.73 -0.51
C TRP A 11 12.33 -6.31 -1.57
N ASN A 12 12.69 -5.40 -2.49
CA ASN A 12 11.82 -5.03 -3.60
C ASN A 12 11.56 -6.24 -4.51
N THR A 13 12.61 -6.99 -4.83
CA THR A 13 12.52 -8.19 -5.69
C THR A 13 11.68 -9.28 -5.04
N VAL A 14 11.93 -9.57 -3.75
CA VAL A 14 11.16 -10.57 -3.01
C VAL A 14 9.69 -10.17 -2.86
N ALA A 15 9.43 -8.91 -2.55
CA ALA A 15 8.07 -8.40 -2.41
C ALA A 15 7.31 -8.43 -3.75
N ALA A 16 7.95 -8.06 -4.86
CA ALA A 16 7.32 -8.09 -6.19
C ALA A 16 6.86 -9.51 -6.59
N GLY A 17 7.57 -10.55 -6.16
CA GLY A 17 7.21 -11.95 -6.42
C GLY A 17 6.15 -12.54 -5.49
N THR A 18 5.77 -11.84 -4.41
CA THR A 18 4.89 -12.38 -3.35
C THR A 18 3.71 -11.49 -3.00
N ALA A 19 3.77 -10.20 -3.33
CA ALA A 19 2.73 -9.24 -3.08
C ALA A 19 1.50 -9.53 -3.96
N ARG A 20 0.33 -9.32 -3.35
CA ARG A 20 -0.97 -9.28 -4.00
C ARG A 20 -1.44 -7.84 -4.00
N VAL A 21 -1.83 -7.35 -5.17
CA VAL A 21 -2.34 -6.00 -5.36
C VAL A 21 -3.81 -6.08 -5.73
N SER A 22 -4.63 -5.24 -5.12
CA SER A 22 -6.02 -5.03 -5.52
C SER A 22 -6.38 -3.55 -5.47
N LEU A 23 -7.37 -3.16 -6.27
CA LEU A 23 -7.96 -1.82 -6.19
C LEU A 23 -9.28 -1.90 -5.43
N HIS A 24 -9.52 -0.95 -4.53
CA HIS A 24 -10.75 -0.90 -3.75
C HIS A 24 -11.51 0.41 -3.98
N PRO A 25 -12.86 0.39 -4.11
CA PRO A 25 -13.74 -0.79 -4.03
C PRO A 25 -13.58 -1.81 -5.16
N ASP A 26 -13.26 -1.34 -6.37
CA ASP A 26 -13.01 -2.18 -7.53
C ASP A 26 -12.22 -1.39 -8.59
N GLU A 27 -11.88 -2.03 -9.70
CA GLU A 27 -11.14 -1.42 -10.82
C GLU A 27 -11.96 -0.38 -11.61
N ALA A 28 -13.30 -0.42 -11.53
CA ALA A 28 -14.17 0.52 -12.25
C ALA A 28 -14.29 1.87 -11.53
N ALA A 29 -14.03 1.90 -10.22
CA ALA A 29 -14.11 3.11 -9.42
C ALA A 29 -13.09 3.13 -8.26
N PRO A 30 -11.78 2.96 -8.53
CA PRO A 30 -10.79 2.73 -7.50
C PRO A 30 -10.53 4.01 -6.70
N GLU A 31 -10.39 3.85 -5.39
CA GLU A 31 -10.05 4.95 -4.48
C GLU A 31 -8.71 4.71 -3.77
N VAL A 32 -8.29 3.45 -3.64
CA VAL A 32 -7.09 3.03 -2.91
C VAL A 32 -6.49 1.78 -3.56
N ILE A 33 -5.17 1.75 -3.65
CA ILE A 33 -4.40 0.54 -3.95
C ILE A 33 -4.19 -0.19 -2.63
N VAL A 34 -4.61 -1.45 -2.57
CA VAL A 34 -4.34 -2.33 -1.43
C VAL A 34 -3.25 -3.30 -1.82
N ILE A 35 -2.13 -3.25 -1.11
CA ILE A 35 -1.00 -4.16 -1.27
C ILE A 35 -0.97 -5.06 -0.05
N SER A 36 -1.05 -6.37 -0.27
CA SER A 36 -0.99 -7.37 0.80
C SER A 36 0.04 -8.44 0.48
N GLY A 37 0.62 -9.06 1.51
CA GLY A 37 1.57 -10.14 1.33
C GLY A 37 2.55 -10.26 2.49
N PRO A 38 3.47 -11.23 2.42
CA PRO A 38 4.48 -11.42 3.44
C PRO A 38 5.53 -10.31 3.38
N CYS A 39 5.90 -9.76 4.54
CA CYS A 39 7.06 -8.88 4.67
C CYS A 39 8.34 -9.62 4.25
N PRO A 40 9.20 -9.05 3.38
CA PRO A 40 10.42 -9.71 2.92
C PRO A 40 11.45 -9.95 4.04
N ARG A 41 11.42 -9.14 5.12
CA ARG A 41 12.29 -9.32 6.30
C ARG A 41 11.74 -10.33 7.30
N CYS A 42 10.54 -10.11 7.82
CA CYS A 42 9.99 -10.91 8.92
C CYS A 42 9.02 -12.02 8.49
N ARG A 43 8.65 -12.07 7.20
CA ARG A 43 7.75 -13.05 6.58
C ARG A 43 6.31 -13.08 7.11
N HIS A 44 5.96 -12.18 8.03
CA HIS A 44 4.59 -12.02 8.48
C HIS A 44 3.76 -11.26 7.46
N GLU A 45 2.47 -11.60 7.40
CA GLU A 45 1.51 -10.91 6.53
C GLU A 45 1.40 -9.43 6.93
N THR A 46 1.40 -8.57 5.92
CA THR A 46 1.17 -7.14 6.06
C THR A 46 0.18 -6.66 5.02
N VAL A 47 -0.52 -5.57 5.33
CA VAL A 47 -1.45 -4.90 4.43
C VAL A 47 -1.14 -3.42 4.45
N HIS A 48 -0.94 -2.84 3.27
CA HIS A 48 -0.69 -1.44 3.05
C HIS A 48 -1.76 -0.88 2.12
N SER A 49 -2.22 0.34 2.43
CA SER A 49 -3.28 1.03 1.69
C SER A 49 -2.76 2.37 1.22
N GLU A 50 -2.61 2.52 -0.10
CA GLU A 50 -2.11 3.72 -0.75
C GLU A 50 -3.26 4.46 -1.46
N PRO A 51 -3.67 5.66 -0.99
CA PRO A 51 -4.79 6.38 -1.58
C PRO A 51 -4.51 6.82 -3.04
N LEU A 52 -5.42 6.49 -3.95
CA LEU A 52 -5.44 7.06 -5.30
C LEU A 52 -6.15 8.42 -5.33
N ILE A 53 -7.14 8.59 -4.44
CA ILE A 53 -7.96 9.79 -4.34
C ILE A 53 -7.95 10.28 -2.89
N ALA A 54 -7.70 11.57 -2.69
CA ALA A 54 -7.85 12.23 -1.40
C ALA A 54 -9.12 13.07 -1.38
N TYR A 55 -9.95 12.90 -0.34
CA TYR A 55 -11.14 13.71 -0.11
C TYR A 55 -10.92 14.65 1.06
N ALA A 56 -11.35 15.91 0.94
CA ALA A 56 -11.26 16.86 2.05
C ALA A 56 -12.17 16.48 3.24
N ASN A 57 -13.31 15.83 2.98
CA ASN A 57 -14.24 15.35 4.00
C ASN A 57 -15.19 14.27 3.42
N ALA A 58 -16.00 13.66 4.29
CA ALA A 58 -16.95 12.62 3.91
C ALA A 58 -18.01 13.10 2.90
N LEU A 59 -18.50 14.34 3.02
CA LEU A 59 -19.48 14.92 2.10
C LEU A 59 -18.90 15.09 0.68
N SER A 60 -17.61 15.35 0.57
CA SER A 60 -16.93 15.49 -0.73
C SER A 60 -16.95 14.18 -1.51
N ARG A 61 -17.00 13.04 -0.81
CA ARG A 61 -16.95 11.69 -1.38
C ARG A 61 -18.24 11.29 -2.13
N THR A 62 -19.34 11.98 -1.91
CA THR A 62 -20.62 11.78 -2.62
C THR A 62 -20.89 12.82 -3.72
N SER A 63 -19.99 13.79 -3.90
CA SER A 63 -20.14 14.85 -4.88
C SER A 63 -19.98 14.36 -6.33
N LEU A 64 -20.47 15.14 -7.30
CA LEU A 64 -20.19 14.93 -8.72
C LEU A 64 -18.67 14.92 -8.99
N LEU A 65 -17.91 15.75 -8.28
CA LEU A 65 -16.45 15.76 -8.37
C LEU A 65 -15.85 14.42 -7.96
N ALA A 66 -16.33 13.78 -6.89
CA ALA A 66 -15.87 12.45 -6.49
C ALA A 66 -16.12 11.39 -7.58
N ARG A 67 -17.26 11.47 -8.28
CA ARG A 67 -17.51 10.57 -9.42
C ARG A 67 -16.50 10.77 -10.54
N VAL A 68 -16.16 12.02 -10.86
CA VAL A 68 -15.13 12.34 -11.86
C VAL A 68 -13.76 11.83 -11.42
N LEU A 69 -13.38 12.06 -10.16
CA LEU A 69 -12.11 11.58 -9.61
C LEU A 69 -12.00 10.05 -9.65
N ARG A 70 -13.05 9.32 -9.27
CA ARG A 70 -13.08 7.85 -9.38
C ARG A 70 -12.92 7.37 -10.81
N HIS A 71 -13.63 7.99 -11.75
CA HIS A 71 -13.50 7.63 -13.16
C HIS A 71 -12.09 7.88 -13.68
N ARG A 72 -11.44 8.96 -13.26
CA ARG A 72 -10.04 9.24 -13.62
C ARG A 72 -9.06 8.24 -12.98
N ALA A 73 -9.29 7.86 -11.73
CA ALA A 73 -8.47 6.86 -11.07
C ALA A 73 -8.60 5.46 -11.71
N ALA A 74 -9.72 5.17 -12.38
CA ALA A 74 -9.93 3.94 -13.15
C ALA A 74 -9.19 3.92 -14.50
N GLU A 75 -8.69 5.06 -15.00
CA GLU A 75 -7.88 5.09 -16.23
C GLU A 75 -6.57 4.30 -15.99
N PRO A 76 -6.06 3.57 -17.01
CA PRO A 76 -4.82 2.81 -16.86
C PRO A 76 -3.67 3.69 -16.37
N GLY A 77 -2.86 3.15 -15.46
CA GLY A 77 -1.84 3.93 -14.80
C GLY A 77 -0.80 3.10 -14.06
N SER A 78 0.21 3.80 -13.57
CA SER A 78 1.31 3.21 -12.80
C SER A 78 1.70 4.12 -11.64
N ARG A 79 2.13 3.54 -10.51
CA ARG A 79 2.65 4.27 -9.35
C ARG A 79 3.73 3.48 -8.64
N GLU A 80 4.77 4.18 -8.18
CA GLU A 80 5.70 3.64 -7.18
C GLU A 80 5.12 3.81 -5.78
N VAL A 81 5.00 2.71 -5.04
CA VAL A 81 4.42 2.70 -3.69
C VAL A 81 5.47 2.19 -2.70
N GLU A 82 5.83 3.03 -1.73
CA GLU A 82 6.63 2.59 -0.59
C GLU A 82 5.75 1.89 0.44
N VAL A 83 6.02 0.61 0.65
CA VAL A 83 5.37 -0.21 1.67
C VAL A 83 6.30 -0.30 2.86
N ILE A 84 5.83 0.13 4.03
CA ILE A 84 6.48 -0.14 5.31
C ILE A 84 5.74 -1.29 5.97
N CYS A 85 6.46 -2.30 6.43
CA CYS A 85 5.90 -3.44 7.15
C CYS A 85 5.05 -2.95 8.33
N GLY A 86 3.76 -3.23 8.28
CA GLY A 86 2.79 -2.96 9.35
C GLY A 86 2.21 -4.22 9.97
N CYS A 87 2.94 -5.35 9.94
CA CYS A 87 2.44 -6.61 10.49
C CYS A 87 2.10 -6.50 12.00
N LEU A 88 1.15 -7.31 12.46
CA LEU A 88 0.66 -7.27 13.85
C LEU A 88 1.47 -8.15 14.81
N THR A 89 2.44 -8.92 14.31
CA THR A 89 3.31 -9.75 15.16
C THR A 89 4.22 -8.87 16.02
N SER A 90 4.42 -9.25 17.28
CA SER A 90 5.31 -8.55 18.19
C SER A 90 6.76 -8.64 17.75
N HIS A 91 7.46 -7.50 17.81
CA HIS A 91 8.89 -7.40 17.57
C HIS A 91 9.56 -6.75 18.79
N SER A 92 10.59 -7.40 19.33
CA SER A 92 11.27 -6.96 20.56
C SER A 92 11.95 -5.59 20.43
N GLU A 93 12.23 -5.16 19.20
CA GLU A 93 13.03 -3.97 18.90
C GLU A 93 12.17 -2.75 18.51
N THR A 94 10.85 -2.88 18.47
CA THR A 94 9.98 -1.87 17.82
C THR A 94 9.19 -1.02 18.80
N GLY A 95 9.21 -1.36 20.09
CA GLY A 95 8.48 -0.63 21.13
C GLY A 95 6.99 -0.59 20.83
N GLU A 96 6.41 0.62 20.74
CA GLU A 96 4.99 0.83 20.41
C GLU A 96 4.71 0.82 18.91
N HIS A 97 5.73 0.77 18.05
CA HIS A 97 5.56 0.77 16.60
C HIS A 97 5.11 -0.61 16.08
N LYS A 98 4.24 -0.57 15.07
CA LYS A 98 3.80 -1.78 14.35
C LYS A 98 4.83 -2.22 13.33
N GLY A 99 4.86 -3.53 13.09
CA GLY A 99 5.72 -4.17 12.12
C GLY A 99 7.21 -4.10 12.43
N CYS A 100 8.04 -4.68 11.56
CA CYS A 100 9.47 -4.89 11.81
C CYS A 100 10.39 -3.75 11.33
N GLY A 101 9.84 -2.66 10.78
CA GLY A 101 10.61 -1.54 10.24
C GLY A 101 11.21 -1.75 8.84
N ALA A 102 10.99 -2.90 8.19
CA ALA A 102 11.36 -3.04 6.79
C ALA A 102 10.48 -2.19 5.87
N SER A 103 11.07 -1.45 4.94
CA SER A 103 10.39 -0.80 3.82
C SER A 103 10.92 -1.28 2.46
N TRP A 104 10.02 -1.32 1.47
CA TRP A 104 10.32 -1.69 0.09
C TRP A 104 9.43 -0.90 -0.85
N VAL A 105 9.87 -0.75 -2.11
CA VAL A 105 9.13 -0.02 -3.15
C VAL A 105 8.62 -1.01 -4.19
N LEU A 106 7.33 -0.90 -4.52
CA LEU A 106 6.71 -1.66 -5.60
C LEU A 106 6.26 -0.72 -6.71
N HIS A 107 6.57 -1.08 -7.96
CA HIS A 107 5.95 -0.48 -9.13
C HIS A 107 4.62 -1.18 -9.39
N VAL A 108 3.52 -0.47 -9.21
CA VAL A 108 2.17 -1.00 -9.36
C VAL A 108 1.54 -0.42 -10.62
N GLU A 109 1.07 -1.30 -11.51
CA GLU A 109 0.36 -0.94 -12.74
C GLU A 109 -1.08 -1.48 -12.68
N TRP A 110 -2.03 -0.79 -13.33
CA TRP A 110 -3.43 -1.22 -13.44
C TRP A 110 -4.07 -0.79 -14.75
N GLY A 111 -5.20 -1.41 -15.09
CA GLY A 111 -5.95 -1.12 -16.33
C GLY A 111 -5.30 -1.66 -17.61
N VAL A 112 -4.44 -2.68 -17.47
CA VAL A 112 -3.77 -3.37 -18.58
C VAL A 112 -4.67 -4.36 -19.30
#